data_AF-A0A5C3NX85-F1
#
_entry.id   AF-A0A5C3NX85-F1
#
_cell.length_a   1.000
_cell.length_b   1.000
_cell.length_c   1.000
_cell.angle_alpha   90.00
_cell.angle_beta   90.00
_cell.angle_gamma   90.00
#
_symmetry.space_group_name_H-M   'P 1'
#
loop_
_entity.id
_entity.type
_entity.pdbx_description
1 polymer ?
#
loop_
_entity_poly.entity_id
_entity_poly.type
_entity_poly.pdbx_seq_one_letter_code
_entity_poly.pdbx_strand_id
1 'polypeptide(L)'
;MPLDVLFEIFRSLHPRDLLSLARTSKDFRALLMSRSSASYWATSRKQIQGLPEIPEDISEPAFSNLIFCNHCHVRGHDVSYPLVPDTA
;
A
#
# COMPACT_ATOMS: atom_id res chain seq x y z
N MET A 1 20.59 -2.65 -12.93
CA MET A 1 20.34 -3.42 -11.69
C MET A 1 19.50 -4.64 -12.05
N PRO A 2 19.87 -5.85 -11.58
CA PRO A 2 19.01 -7.02 -11.73
C PRO A 2 17.69 -6.82 -10.96
N LEU A 3 16.58 -7.23 -11.57
CA LEU A 3 15.23 -7.02 -11.01
C LEU A 3 15.01 -7.79 -9.70
N ASP A 4 15.63 -8.97 -9.55
CA ASP A 4 15.46 -9.81 -8.36
C ASP A 4 15.94 -9.12 -7.07
N VAL A 5 17.07 -8.40 -7.15
CA VAL A 5 17.60 -7.63 -6.01
C VAL A 5 16.69 -6.46 -5.67
N LEU A 6 16.11 -5.79 -6.68
CA LEU A 6 15.13 -4.74 -6.45
C LEU A 6 13.87 -5.28 -5.76
N PHE A 7 13.42 -6.48 -6.13
CA PHE A 7 12.26 -7.11 -5.50
C PHE A 7 12.52 -7.48 -4.04
N GLU A 8 13.72 -7.98 -3.70
CA GLU A 8 14.11 -8.21 -2.30
C GLU A 8 14.16 -6.93 -1.48
N ILE A 9 14.68 -5.84 -2.07
CA ILE A 9 14.63 -4.52 -1.44
C ILE A 9 13.16 -4.10 -1.23
N PHE A 10 12.30 -4.23 -2.23
CA PHE A 10 10.89 -3.85 -2.10
C PHE A 10 10.13 -4.68 -1.05
N ARG A 11 10.45 -5.96 -0.91
CA ARG A 11 9.84 -6.83 0.13
C ARG A 11 10.24 -6.46 1.55
N SER A 12 11.40 -5.85 1.72
CA SER A 12 11.93 -5.45 3.03
C SER A 12 11.60 -4.00 3.40
N LEU A 13 11.06 -3.22 2.46
CA LEU A 13 10.63 -1.85 2.69
C LEU A 13 9.22 -1.79 3.28
N HIS A 14 8.93 -0.69 3.98
CA HIS A 14 7.59 -0.40 4.48
C HIS A 14 6.65 -0.01 3.32
N PRO A 15 5.34 -0.34 3.36
CA PRO A 15 4.41 -0.04 2.26
C PRO A 15 4.32 1.47 1.96
N ARG A 16 4.50 2.32 2.97
CA ARG A 16 4.63 3.78 2.81
C ARG A 16 5.83 4.19 1.94
N ASP A 17 6.95 3.49 2.09
CA ASP A 17 8.17 3.77 1.33
C ASP A 17 8.03 3.25 -0.11
N LEU A 18 7.37 2.11 -0.29
CA LEU A 18 6.98 1.62 -1.62
C LEU A 18 6.08 2.62 -2.35
N LEU A 19 5.08 3.20 -1.66
CA LEU A 19 4.25 4.26 -2.24
C LEU A 19 5.06 5.48 -2.62
N SER A 20 6.00 5.88 -1.77
CA SER A 20 6.87 7.02 -2.02
C SER A 20 7.75 6.77 -3.25
N LEU A 21 8.37 5.58 -3.36
CA LEU A 21 9.13 5.16 -4.54
C LEU A 21 8.29 5.10 -5.82
N ALA A 22 7.06 4.61 -5.72
CA ALA A 22 6.13 4.61 -6.86
C ALA A 22 5.71 6.02 -7.31
N ARG A 23 5.95 7.05 -6.48
CA ARG A 23 5.67 8.46 -6.82
C ARG A 23 6.89 9.21 -7.33
N THR A 24 8.11 8.74 -7.07
CA THR A 24 9.34 9.42 -7.51
C THR A 24 9.74 9.08 -8.94
N SER A 25 9.44 7.88 -9.45
CA SER A 25 9.80 7.45 -10.80
C SER A 25 8.64 6.78 -11.54
N LYS A 26 8.53 7.06 -12.85
CA LYS A 26 7.55 6.40 -13.74
C LYS A 26 7.82 4.90 -13.87
N ASP A 27 9.08 4.49 -13.87
CA ASP A 27 9.46 3.08 -13.99
C ASP A 27 9.12 2.32 -12.71
N PHE A 28 9.42 2.90 -11.54
CA PHE A 28 9.00 2.33 -10.27
C PHE A 28 7.49 2.33 -10.13
N ARG A 29 6.79 3.36 -10.61
CA ARG A 29 5.33 3.36 -10.67
C ARG A 29 4.81 2.17 -11.47
N ALA A 30 5.33 1.95 -12.68
CA ALA A 30 4.91 0.85 -13.55
C ALA A 30 5.17 -0.52 -12.90
N LEU A 31 6.32 -0.69 -12.23
CA LEU A 31 6.68 -1.93 -11.54
C LEU A 31 5.86 -2.15 -10.26
N LEU A 32 5.77 -1.17 -9.38
CA LEU A 32 5.13 -1.27 -8.06
C LEU A 32 3.60 -1.22 -8.12
N MET A 33 2.99 -0.73 -9.21
CA MET A 33 1.53 -0.71 -9.39
C MET A 33 1.03 -1.82 -10.32
N SER A 34 1.90 -2.75 -10.71
CA SER A 34 1.54 -3.89 -11.58
C SER A 34 0.94 -5.06 -10.78
N ARG A 35 0.22 -5.97 -11.41
CA ARG A 35 -0.29 -7.18 -10.72
C ARG A 35 0.82 -8.11 -10.23
N SER A 36 1.96 -8.18 -10.91
CA SER A 36 3.13 -8.95 -10.45
C SER A 36 3.66 -8.44 -9.11
N SER A 37 3.31 -7.20 -8.74
CA SER A 37 3.72 -6.59 -7.49
C SER A 37 3.00 -7.05 -6.24
N ALA A 38 1.82 -7.66 -6.39
CA ALA A 38 0.96 -8.00 -5.27
C ALA A 38 1.69 -8.83 -4.19
N SER A 39 2.55 -9.76 -4.61
CA SER A 39 3.29 -10.64 -3.71
C SER A 39 4.20 -9.89 -2.73
N TYR A 40 4.91 -8.85 -3.19
CA TYR A 40 5.83 -8.12 -2.34
C TYR A 40 5.14 -7.03 -1.52
N TRP A 41 4.03 -6.45 -1.99
CA TRP A 41 3.18 -5.63 -1.12
C TRP A 41 2.60 -6.42 0.04
N ALA A 42 2.07 -7.62 -0.22
CA ALA A 42 1.58 -8.50 0.83
C ALA A 42 2.67 -8.86 1.84
N THR A 43 3.90 -9.09 1.36
CA THR A 43 5.06 -9.37 2.22
C THR A 43 5.42 -8.17 3.09
N SER A 44 5.57 -7.00 2.48
CA SER A 44 5.85 -5.73 3.16
C SER A 44 4.78 -5.41 4.22
N ARG A 45 3.51 -5.64 3.89
CA ARG A 45 2.38 -5.43 4.81
C ARG A 45 2.41 -6.39 6.01
N LYS A 46 2.71 -7.68 5.79
CA LYS A 46 2.80 -8.69 6.86
C LYS A 46 3.86 -8.36 7.92
N GLN A 47 4.84 -7.51 7.60
CA GLN A 47 5.83 -7.06 8.57
C GLN A 47 5.25 -6.09 9.61
N ILE A 48 4.07 -5.52 9.37
CA ILE A 48 3.44 -4.55 10.26
C ILE A 48 2.36 -5.23 11.10
N GLN A 49 2.54 -5.20 12.42
CA GLN A 49 1.54 -5.71 13.36
C GLN A 49 0.42 -4.67 13.55
N GLY A 50 -0.83 -5.15 13.67
CA GLY A 50 -1.99 -4.29 13.95
C GLY A 50 -2.63 -3.65 12.72
N LEU A 51 -2.24 -4.03 11.49
CA LEU A 51 -2.98 -3.61 10.30
C LEU A 51 -4.33 -4.36 10.20
N PRO A 52 -5.44 -3.68 9.84
CA PRO A 52 -6.71 -4.35 9.60
C PRO A 52 -6.59 -5.31 8.41
N GLU A 53 -7.51 -6.26 8.27
CA GLU A 53 -7.55 -7.14 7.09
C GLU A 53 -7.87 -6.35 5.81
N ILE A 54 -7.41 -6.85 4.66
CA ILE A 54 -7.70 -6.23 3.36
C ILE A 54 -9.11 -6.61 2.95
N PRO A 55 -9.99 -5.63 2.66
CA PRO A 55 -11.25 -5.92 2.00
C PRO A 55 -10.99 -6.54 0.61
N GLU A 56 -11.70 -7.61 0.25
CA GLU A 56 -11.50 -8.34 -1.02
C GLU A 56 -11.57 -7.44 -2.28
N ASP A 57 -12.27 -6.30 -2.17
CA ASP A 57 -12.45 -5.34 -3.26
C ASP A 57 -11.25 -4.41 -3.51
N ILE A 58 -10.20 -4.46 -2.68
CA ILE A 58 -9.11 -3.48 -2.70
C ILE A 58 -7.76 -4.16 -2.97
N SER A 59 -7.03 -3.63 -3.96
CA SER A 59 -5.64 -4.07 -4.22
C SER A 59 -4.68 -3.59 -3.13
N GLU A 60 -3.64 -4.37 -2.83
CA GLU A 60 -2.60 -4.04 -1.83
C GLU A 60 -2.00 -2.62 -1.97
N PRO A 61 -1.66 -2.11 -3.18
CA PRO A 61 -1.13 -0.75 -3.32
C PRO A 61 -2.20 0.31 -3.02
N ALA A 62 -3.46 0.06 -3.39
CA ALA A 62 -4.57 0.96 -3.09
C ALA A 62 -4.86 0.99 -1.59
N PHE A 63 -4.86 -0.18 -0.95
CA PHE A 63 -5.01 -0.31 0.50
C PHE A 63 -3.88 0.40 1.24
N SER A 64 -2.64 0.20 0.82
CA SER A 64 -1.48 0.90 1.39
C SER A 64 -1.63 2.41 1.26
N ASN A 65 -2.15 2.88 0.13
CA ASN A 65 -2.39 4.31 -0.08
C ASN A 65 -3.50 4.84 0.83
N LEU A 66 -4.52 4.03 1.18
CA LEU A 66 -5.56 4.43 2.14
C LEU A 66 -5.01 4.54 3.58
N ILE A 67 -4.14 3.61 3.98
CA ILE A 67 -3.59 3.60 5.35
C ILE A 67 -2.50 4.65 5.54
N PHE A 68 -1.56 4.77 4.58
CA PHE A 68 -0.34 5.55 4.79
C PHE A 68 -0.34 6.92 4.14
N CYS A 69 -1.38 7.25 3.36
CA CYS A 69 -1.49 8.54 2.70
C CYS A 69 -2.70 9.30 3.23
N ASN A 70 -2.47 10.49 3.79
CA ASN A 70 -3.52 11.43 4.20
C ASN A 70 -4.13 12.17 2.99
N HIS A 71 -4.35 11.47 1.88
CA HIS A 71 -5.01 12.06 0.72
C HIS A 71 -6.44 11.53 0.66
N CYS A 72 -7.41 12.44 0.65
CA CYS A 72 -8.82 12.07 0.63
C CYS A 72 -9.11 11.22 -0.62
N HIS A 73 -9.37 9.93 -0.42
CA HIS A 73 -9.85 9.03 -1.47
C HIS A 73 -11.37 9.23 -1.62
N VAL A 74 -11.81 10.48 -1.84
CA VAL A 74 -13.22 10.76 -2.08
C VAL A 74 -13.57 10.24 -3.47
N ARG A 75 -13.99 8.98 -3.55
CA ARG A 75 -15.01 8.67 -4.56
C ARG A 75 -16.30 9.24 -4.01
N GLY A 76 -16.96 10.12 -4.76
CA GLY A 76 -18.21 10.76 -4.34
C GLY A 76 -19.35 9.76 -4.18
N HIS A 77 -19.31 8.97 -3.11
CA HIS A 77 -20.42 8.17 -2.63
C HIS A 77 -20.38 8.17 -1.10
N ASP A 78 -21.51 8.57 -0.53
CA ASP A 78 -21.81 8.57 0.90
C ASP A 78 -21.55 7.17 1.48
N VAL A 79 -20.51 7.02 2.29
CA VAL A 79 -20.31 5.82 3.12
C VAL A 79 -19.86 6.28 4.50
N SER A 80 -20.82 6.30 5.42
CA SER A 80 -20.59 6.39 6.86
C SER A 80 -19.69 5.23 7.30
N TYR A 81 -18.44 5.51 7.66
CA TYR A 81 -17.67 4.61 8.53
C TYR A 81 -17.88 5.07 9.98
N PRO A 82 -18.20 4.15 10.92
CA PRO A 82 -18.25 4.50 12.33
C PRO A 82 -16.84 4.85 12.79
N LEU A 83 -16.69 6.09 13.24
CA LEU A 83 -15.52 6.60 13.96
C LEU A 83 -15.22 5.62 15.11
N VAL A 84 -14.06 4.98 15.06
CA VAL A 84 -13.49 4.30 16.23
C VAL A 84 -13.31 5.39 17.29
N PRO A 85 -13.88 5.27 18.49
CA PRO A 85 -13.74 6.30 19.50
C PRO A 85 -12.29 6.34 19.99
N ASP A 86 -11.61 7.45 19.71
CA ASP A 86 -10.37 7.83 20.38
C ASP A 86 -10.63 7.79 21.89
N THR A 87 -10.07 6.77 22.55
CA THR A 87 -10.16 6.66 24.01
C THR A 87 -8.99 7.42 24.60
N ALA A 88 -9.32 8.51 25.30
CA ALA A 88 -8.44 9.31 26.14
C ALA A 88 -7.93 8.54 27.37
#